data_AF-A0A7S4QI11-F1
#
_entry.id   AF-A0A7S4QI11-F1
#
_cell.length_a   1.000
_cell.length_b   1.000
_cell.length_c   1.000
_cell.angle_alpha   90.00
_cell.angle_beta   90.00
_cell.angle_gamma   90.00
#
_symmetry.space_group_name_H-M   'P 1'
#
loop_
_entity.id
_entity.type
_entity.pdbx_description
1 polymer ?
#
loop_
_entity_poly.entity_id
_entity_poly.type
_entity_poly.pdbx_seq_one_letter_code
_entity_poly.pdbx_strand_id
1 'polypeptide(L)'
;EVTVSCAATDALEVGQEVTVSCAEGDTGCIYKGLLKFERTEQDLGEIPKVGMKIMMNVGNPESAFTFGQLPNDGIGLARLEFVINNAIGVHPKALLNYDTLDADTKATVDAKMKGYSSPKDFYVSKIVEGVATLAASVYPKRIIVRLSDFKSNEYKSLVGGDQYEPDEENPMIGFRGCGRYTDPFFE
;
A
#
# COMPACT_ATOMS: atom_id res chain seq x y z
N GLU A 1 1.48 -13.24 -18.39
CA GLU A 1 1.85 -14.66 -18.31
C GLU A 1 1.01 -15.25 -17.17
N VAL A 2 0.14 -16.22 -17.45
CA VAL A 2 -0.75 -16.78 -16.41
C VAL A 2 -0.12 -18.07 -15.91
N THR A 3 0.22 -18.14 -14.63
CA THR A 3 0.83 -19.31 -14.01
C THR A 3 -0.26 -20.18 -13.38
N VAL A 4 -0.29 -21.46 -13.73
CA VAL A 4 -1.24 -22.43 -13.16
C VAL A 4 -0.52 -23.27 -12.10
N SER A 5 -1.15 -23.49 -10.94
CA SER A 5 -0.57 -24.21 -9.82
C SER A 5 -0.39 -25.71 -10.07
N CYS A 6 0.46 -26.34 -9.27
CA CYS A 6 0.90 -27.74 -9.38
C CYS A 6 -0.23 -28.78 -9.39
N ALA A 7 -1.42 -28.46 -8.89
CA ALA A 7 -2.57 -29.38 -8.90
C ALA A 7 -3.25 -29.48 -10.28
N ALA A 8 -2.88 -28.62 -11.23
CA ALA A 8 -3.48 -28.63 -12.56
C ALA A 8 -3.05 -29.82 -13.42
N THR A 9 -1.89 -30.43 -13.17
CA THR A 9 -1.45 -31.63 -13.89
C THR A 9 -2.30 -32.86 -13.57
N ASP A 10 -2.97 -32.89 -12.42
CA ASP A 10 -3.88 -33.97 -12.04
C ASP A 10 -5.33 -33.68 -12.46
N ALA A 11 -5.69 -32.40 -12.60
CA ALA A 11 -7.06 -31.96 -12.87
C ALA A 11 -7.36 -31.67 -14.35
N LEU A 12 -6.33 -31.50 -15.18
CA LEU A 12 -6.46 -31.15 -16.59
C LEU A 12 -5.82 -32.21 -17.49
N GLU A 13 -6.53 -32.60 -18.53
CA GLU A 13 -6.02 -33.53 -19.55
C GLU A 13 -5.38 -32.78 -20.72
N VAL A 14 -4.43 -33.45 -21.39
CA VAL A 14 -3.80 -32.90 -22.60
C VAL A 14 -4.85 -32.71 -23.69
N GLY A 15 -5.01 -31.47 -24.17
CA GLY A 15 -5.99 -31.10 -25.19
C GLY A 15 -7.37 -30.72 -24.63
N GLN A 16 -7.54 -30.67 -23.31
CA GLN A 16 -8.77 -30.20 -22.68
C GLN A 16 -8.95 -28.69 -22.88
N GLU A 17 -10.06 -28.30 -23.49
CA GLU A 17 -10.42 -26.88 -23.62
C GLU A 17 -10.89 -26.32 -22.27
N VAL A 18 -10.28 -25.22 -21.86
CA VAL A 18 -10.59 -24.52 -20.61
C VAL A 18 -10.54 -23.01 -20.83
N THR A 19 -11.29 -22.28 -20.01
CA THR A 19 -11.22 -20.83 -19.93
C THR A 19 -10.57 -20.44 -18.63
N VAL A 20 -9.54 -19.62 -18.71
CA VAL A 20 -8.85 -19.07 -17.54
C VAL A 20 -9.31 -17.63 -17.34
N SER A 21 -9.87 -17.34 -16.18
CA SER A 21 -10.32 -15.99 -15.80
C SER A 21 -9.43 -15.44 -14.70
N CYS A 22 -8.88 -14.24 -14.93
CA CYS A 22 -8.22 -13.42 -13.91
C CYS A 22 -9.07 -12.20 -13.53
N ALA A 23 -10.38 -12.22 -13.84
CA ALA A 23 -11.26 -11.06 -13.63
C ALA A 23 -11.63 -10.82 -12.15
N GLU A 24 -11.44 -11.83 -11.29
CA GLU A 24 -11.82 -11.79 -9.87
C GLU A 24 -10.67 -11.35 -8.94
N GLY A 25 -9.56 -10.84 -9.51
CA GLY A 25 -8.40 -10.33 -8.76
C GLY A 25 -7.17 -11.21 -8.90
N ASP A 26 -6.40 -11.35 -7.82
CA ASP A 26 -5.11 -12.06 -7.82
C ASP A 26 -5.23 -13.59 -7.92
N THR A 27 -6.45 -14.13 -7.73
CA THR A 27 -6.75 -15.56 -7.88
C THR A 27 -7.38 -15.81 -9.25
N GLY A 28 -6.69 -16.60 -10.07
CA GLY A 28 -7.22 -17.06 -11.35
C GLY A 28 -8.15 -18.27 -11.20
N CYS A 29 -9.34 -18.20 -11.77
CA CYS A 29 -10.30 -19.30 -11.80
C CYS A 29 -10.23 -20.03 -13.16
N ILE A 30 -10.28 -21.37 -13.13
CA ILE A 30 -10.30 -22.19 -14.35
C ILE A 30 -11.69 -22.79 -14.50
N TYR A 31 -12.32 -22.49 -15.63
CA TYR A 31 -13.63 -23.02 -16.00
C TYR A 31 -13.49 -24.05 -17.11
N LYS A 32 -14.35 -25.08 -17.07
CA LYS A 32 -14.41 -26.11 -18.10
C LYS A 32 -15.00 -25.55 -19.39
N GLY A 33 -14.33 -25.81 -20.52
CA GLY A 33 -14.77 -25.39 -21.85
C GLY A 33 -14.42 -23.94 -22.19
N LEU A 34 -14.75 -23.54 -23.42
CA LEU A 34 -14.55 -22.19 -23.95
C LEU A 34 -15.78 -21.32 -23.62
N LEU A 35 -15.71 -20.59 -22.52
CA LEU A 35 -16.72 -19.60 -22.16
C LEU A 35 -16.61 -18.40 -23.10
N LYS A 36 -17.76 -17.86 -23.47
CA LYS A 36 -17.82 -16.62 -24.24
C LYS A 36 -17.33 -15.48 -23.34
N PHE A 37 -16.34 -14.74 -23.82
CA PHE A 37 -15.88 -13.52 -23.19
C PHE A 37 -16.10 -12.35 -24.15
N GLU A 38 -16.34 -11.18 -23.58
CA GLU A 38 -16.36 -9.93 -24.32
C GLU A 38 -15.10 -9.15 -23.94
N ARG A 39 -14.27 -8.82 -24.94
CA ARG A 39 -13.14 -7.92 -24.75
C ARG A 39 -13.58 -6.52 -25.17
N THR A 40 -13.73 -5.64 -24.19
CA THR A 40 -13.92 -4.21 -24.46
C THR A 40 -12.55 -3.54 -24.48
N GLU A 41 -12.11 -3.11 -25.66
CA GLU A 41 -10.92 -2.28 -25.81
C GLU A 41 -11.38 -0.84 -26.03
N GLN A 42 -11.11 0.02 -25.05
CA GLN A 42 -11.38 1.46 -25.17
C GLN A 42 -10.09 2.15 -25.61
N ASP A 43 -10.06 2.57 -26.86
CA ASP A 43 -9.07 3.53 -27.32
C ASP A 43 -9.40 4.90 -26.71
N LEU A 44 -8.49 5.41 -25.88
CA LEU A 44 -8.63 6.72 -25.24
C LEU A 44 -8.48 7.88 -26.24
N GLY A 45 -8.05 7.59 -27.48
CA GLY A 45 -7.89 8.57 -28.55
C GLY A 45 -6.95 9.72 -28.20
N GLU A 46 -7.10 10.84 -28.89
CA GLU A 46 -6.42 12.09 -28.51
C GLU A 46 -7.17 12.78 -27.36
N ILE A 47 -6.56 12.76 -26.18
CA ILE A 47 -7.09 13.52 -25.04
C ILE A 47 -6.90 15.02 -25.32
N PRO A 48 -7.96 15.84 -25.26
CA PRO A 48 -7.84 17.26 -25.52
C PRO A 48 -6.89 17.91 -24.51
N LYS A 49 -6.03 18.81 -25.02
CA LYS A 49 -5.17 19.61 -24.15
C LYS A 49 -6.04 20.55 -23.32
N VAL A 50 -6.03 20.35 -22.01
CA VAL A 50 -6.67 21.22 -21.03
C VAL A 50 -5.65 22.23 -20.48
N GLY A 51 -6.11 23.43 -20.09
CA GLY A 51 -5.25 24.50 -19.55
C GLY A 51 -4.73 24.25 -18.12
N MET A 52 -4.85 23.03 -17.60
CA MET A 52 -4.45 22.64 -16.25
C MET A 52 -3.80 21.26 -16.25
N LYS A 53 -3.04 20.95 -15.20
CA LYS A 53 -2.42 19.63 -15.04
C LYS A 53 -3.38 18.66 -14.38
N ILE A 54 -3.57 17.49 -14.97
CA ILE A 54 -4.40 16.42 -14.40
C ILE A 54 -3.47 15.46 -13.64
N MET A 55 -3.50 15.55 -12.31
CA MET A 55 -2.65 14.72 -11.44
C MET A 55 -3.47 13.69 -10.67
N MET A 56 -2.82 12.61 -10.26
CA MET A 56 -3.46 11.51 -9.54
C MET A 56 -3.37 11.67 -8.01
N ASN A 57 -4.37 11.15 -7.30
CA ASN A 57 -4.34 10.95 -5.86
C ASN A 57 -4.17 9.45 -5.60
N VAL A 58 -2.99 9.04 -5.15
CA VAL A 58 -2.60 7.62 -5.03
C VAL A 58 -2.09 7.36 -3.63
N GLY A 59 -2.62 6.32 -2.98
CA GLY A 59 -2.18 5.89 -1.66
C GLY A 59 -1.51 4.51 -1.66
N ASN A 60 -2.09 3.54 -2.38
CA ASN A 60 -1.58 2.18 -2.42
C ASN A 60 -0.43 2.05 -3.45
N PRO A 61 0.80 1.66 -3.03
CA PRO A 61 1.90 1.37 -3.95
C PRO A 61 1.60 0.24 -4.96
N GLU A 62 0.80 -0.77 -4.59
CA GLU A 62 0.52 -1.93 -5.46
C GLU A 62 -0.25 -1.53 -6.71
N SER A 63 -1.23 -0.63 -6.57
CA SER A 63 -2.03 -0.13 -7.70
C SER A 63 -1.34 0.99 -8.48
N ALA A 64 -0.18 1.47 -8.02
CA ALA A 64 0.45 2.67 -8.55
C ALA A 64 0.90 2.49 -10.01
N PHE A 65 1.39 1.31 -10.39
CA PHE A 65 1.81 1.03 -11.77
C PHE A 65 0.63 0.96 -12.73
N THR A 66 -0.50 0.41 -12.30
CA THR A 66 -1.72 0.36 -13.11
C THR A 66 -2.24 1.77 -13.40
N PHE A 67 -2.29 2.63 -12.38
CA PHE A 67 -2.73 4.02 -12.58
C PHE A 67 -1.69 4.87 -13.33
N GLY A 68 -0.40 4.57 -13.16
CA GLY A 68 0.69 5.23 -13.87
C GLY A 68 0.59 5.12 -15.40
N GLN A 69 -0.04 4.05 -15.90
CA GLN A 69 -0.30 3.85 -17.34
C GLN A 69 -1.38 4.78 -17.91
N LEU A 70 -2.24 5.35 -17.05
CA LEU A 70 -3.25 6.30 -17.50
C LEU A 70 -2.60 7.65 -17.84
N PRO A 71 -3.12 8.41 -18.82
CA PRO A 71 -2.63 9.75 -19.10
C PRO A 71 -2.77 10.68 -17.88
N ASN A 72 -1.63 11.13 -17.35
CA ASN A 72 -1.54 11.94 -16.14
C ASN A 72 -0.30 12.88 -16.18
N ASP A 73 -0.29 13.90 -15.33
CA ASP A 73 0.84 14.82 -15.11
C ASP A 73 1.64 14.51 -13.83
N GLY A 74 1.50 13.28 -13.31
CA GLY A 74 2.15 12.80 -12.08
C GLY A 74 1.17 12.58 -10.93
N ILE A 75 1.71 12.51 -9.71
CA ILE A 75 0.92 12.29 -8.48
C ILE A 75 0.83 13.61 -7.71
N GLY A 76 -0.38 14.16 -7.60
CA GLY A 76 -0.65 15.41 -6.91
C GLY A 76 -0.82 15.23 -5.40
N LEU A 77 -1.12 14.00 -4.97
CA LEU A 77 -1.18 13.63 -3.55
C LEU A 77 -0.82 12.15 -3.39
N ALA A 78 0.39 11.88 -2.90
CA ALA A 78 0.83 10.57 -2.47
C ALA A 78 0.62 10.45 -0.95
N ARG A 79 -0.22 9.50 -0.53
CA ARG A 79 -0.61 9.29 0.87
C ARG A 79 0.25 8.20 1.51
N LEU A 80 1.02 8.54 2.54
CA LEU A 80 1.89 7.58 3.25
C LEU A 80 1.13 6.62 4.17
N GLU A 81 -0.11 6.94 4.52
CA GLU A 81 -0.90 6.19 5.49
C GLU A 81 -1.06 4.71 5.09
N PHE A 82 -1.20 4.42 3.80
CA PHE A 82 -1.28 3.03 3.31
C PHE A 82 0.02 2.26 3.51
N VAL A 83 1.17 2.90 3.33
CA VAL A 83 2.47 2.28 3.57
C VAL A 83 2.61 1.96 5.05
N ILE A 84 2.22 2.89 5.93
CA ILE A 84 2.32 2.69 7.38
C ILE A 84 1.32 1.63 7.86
N ASN A 85 0.07 1.62 7.41
CA ASN A 85 -0.93 0.64 7.86
C ASN A 85 -0.65 -0.77 7.31
N ASN A 86 -0.41 -0.89 6.00
CA ASN A 86 -0.37 -2.20 5.35
C ASN A 86 1.03 -2.80 5.35
N ALA A 87 2.06 -2.01 5.02
CA ALA A 87 3.41 -2.52 4.86
C ALA A 87 4.18 -2.59 6.20
N ILE A 88 3.94 -1.64 7.10
CA ILE A 88 4.59 -1.59 8.42
C ILE A 88 3.67 -2.22 9.47
N GLY A 89 2.52 -1.61 9.73
CA GLY A 89 1.51 -2.08 10.69
C GLY A 89 1.95 -2.05 12.16
N VAL A 90 3.01 -1.30 12.49
CA VAL A 90 3.57 -1.17 13.85
C VAL A 90 3.75 0.30 14.17
N HIS A 91 3.44 0.69 15.41
CA HIS A 91 3.63 2.05 15.87
C HIS A 91 5.13 2.43 15.91
N PRO A 92 5.55 3.61 15.39
CA PRO A 92 6.97 3.98 15.33
C PRO A 92 7.64 4.04 16.71
N LYS A 93 6.95 4.53 17.75
CA LYS A 93 7.49 4.51 19.12
C LYS A 93 7.64 3.10 19.68
N ALA A 94 6.80 2.15 19.27
CA ALA A 94 6.97 0.75 19.68
C ALA A 94 8.25 0.16 19.08
N LEU A 95 8.58 0.52 17.83
CA LEU A 95 9.85 0.13 17.20
C LEU A 95 11.06 0.81 17.86
N LEU A 96 10.94 2.08 18.29
CA LEU A 96 12.02 2.78 19.00
C LEU A 96 12.26 2.21 20.39
N ASN A 97 11.19 1.87 21.12
CA ASN A 97 11.24 1.28 22.46
C ASN A 97 11.11 -0.25 22.41
N TYR A 98 11.64 -0.87 21.37
CA TYR A 98 11.45 -2.30 21.11
C TYR A 98 11.90 -3.19 22.28
N ASP A 99 12.93 -2.79 23.01
CA ASP A 99 13.44 -3.53 24.17
C ASP A 99 12.52 -3.51 25.38
N THR A 100 11.57 -2.56 25.46
CA THR A 100 10.62 -2.43 26.57
C THR A 100 9.27 -3.06 26.27
N LEU A 101 9.09 -3.66 25.08
CA LEU A 101 7.84 -4.32 24.69
C LEU A 101 7.65 -5.63 25.45
N ASP A 102 6.39 -6.03 25.63
CA ASP A 102 6.05 -7.35 26.15
C ASP A 102 6.38 -8.46 25.13
N ALA A 103 6.42 -9.71 25.61
CA ALA A 103 6.83 -10.84 24.78
C ALA A 103 5.93 -11.05 23.55
N ASP A 104 4.62 -10.82 23.70
CA ASP A 104 3.62 -11.04 22.65
C ASP A 104 3.70 -9.97 21.54
N THR A 105 3.81 -8.69 21.92
CA THR A 105 3.99 -7.61 20.93
C THR A 105 5.34 -7.76 20.24
N LYS A 106 6.39 -8.09 20.99
CA LYS A 106 7.74 -8.28 20.44
C LYS A 106 7.76 -9.40 19.39
N ALA A 107 7.13 -10.54 19.66
CA ALA A 107 7.01 -11.63 18.69
C ALA A 107 6.26 -11.20 17.40
N THR A 108 5.23 -10.37 17.55
CA THR A 108 4.47 -9.82 16.40
C THR A 108 5.33 -8.86 15.57
N VAL A 109 6.11 -8.00 16.23
CA VAL A 109 7.05 -7.10 15.57
C VAL A 109 8.14 -7.88 14.85
N ASP A 110 8.71 -8.91 15.48
CA ASP A 110 9.75 -9.78 14.91
C ASP A 110 9.30 -10.46 13.62
N ALA A 111 8.06 -10.94 13.61
CA ALA A 111 7.46 -11.53 12.41
C ALA A 111 7.37 -10.52 11.26
N LYS A 112 7.02 -9.26 11.56
CA LYS A 112 6.89 -8.18 10.57
C LYS A 112 8.23 -7.61 10.09
N MET A 113 9.22 -7.48 10.98
CA MET A 113 10.53 -6.93 10.65
C MET A 113 11.52 -7.96 10.10
N LYS A 114 11.07 -9.19 9.86
CA LYS A 114 11.91 -10.28 9.35
C LYS A 114 12.62 -9.86 8.05
N GLY A 115 13.94 -9.97 8.04
CA GLY A 115 14.78 -9.58 6.90
C GLY A 115 15.35 -8.17 6.98
N TYR A 116 15.00 -7.39 8.01
CA TYR A 116 15.58 -6.07 8.29
C TYR A 116 16.56 -6.12 9.46
N SER A 117 17.52 -5.20 9.46
CA SER A 117 18.64 -5.21 10.41
C SER A 117 18.26 -4.72 11.82
N SER A 118 17.29 -3.82 11.91
CA SER A 118 16.81 -3.24 13.16
C SER A 118 15.37 -2.75 13.03
N PRO A 119 14.63 -2.53 14.14
CA PRO A 119 13.29 -1.96 14.10
C PRO A 119 13.22 -0.59 13.40
N LYS A 120 14.25 0.25 13.59
CA LYS A 120 14.37 1.55 12.93
C LYS A 120 14.60 1.39 11.43
N ASP A 121 15.51 0.51 11.05
CA ASP A 121 15.83 0.21 9.64
C ASP A 121 14.62 -0.36 8.90
N PHE A 122 13.85 -1.24 9.55
CA PHE A 122 12.58 -1.74 9.03
C PHE A 122 11.60 -0.61 8.67
N TYR A 123 11.38 0.33 9.61
CA TYR A 123 10.45 1.44 9.38
C TYR A 123 10.91 2.33 8.22
N VAL A 124 12.18 2.74 8.23
CA VAL A 124 12.75 3.62 7.20
C VAL A 124 12.73 2.93 5.84
N SER A 125 13.18 1.68 5.76
CA SER A 125 13.23 0.93 4.51
C SER A 125 11.85 0.74 3.90
N LYS A 126 10.81 0.43 4.70
CA LYS A 126 9.44 0.32 4.20
C LYS A 126 8.86 1.63 3.68
N ILE A 127 9.16 2.76 4.35
CA ILE A 127 8.76 4.06 3.82
C ILE A 127 9.48 4.36 2.51
N VAL A 128 10.78 4.09 2.43
CA VAL A 128 11.57 4.27 1.20
C VAL A 128 11.03 3.41 0.06
N GLU A 129 10.79 2.12 0.30
CA GLU A 129 10.21 1.18 -0.67
C GLU A 129 8.85 1.70 -1.19
N GLY A 130 7.95 2.11 -0.28
CA GLY A 130 6.61 2.60 -0.65
C GLY A 130 6.66 3.89 -1.47
N VAL A 131 7.44 4.88 -1.03
CA VAL A 131 7.57 6.16 -1.75
C VAL A 131 8.30 5.99 -3.08
N ALA A 132 9.36 5.18 -3.12
CA ALA A 132 10.09 4.90 -4.35
C ALA A 132 9.22 4.19 -5.38
N THR A 133 8.36 3.27 -4.94
CA THR A 133 7.39 2.58 -5.82
C THR A 133 6.39 3.56 -6.42
N LEU A 134 5.83 4.47 -5.61
CA LEU A 134 4.95 5.53 -6.09
C LEU A 134 5.66 6.50 -7.05
N ALA A 135 6.93 6.82 -6.78
CA ALA A 135 7.74 7.67 -7.65
C ALA A 135 8.03 7.01 -9.00
N ALA A 136 8.40 5.72 -8.96
CA ALA A 136 8.76 4.94 -10.13
C ALA A 136 7.57 4.77 -11.09
N SER A 137 6.34 4.67 -10.59
CA SER A 137 5.17 4.44 -11.44
C SER A 137 4.83 5.59 -12.39
N VAL A 138 5.28 6.80 -12.09
CA VAL A 138 5.03 8.00 -12.92
C VAL A 138 6.30 8.71 -13.36
N TYR A 139 7.48 8.16 -13.08
CA TYR A 139 8.76 8.79 -13.44
C TYR A 139 8.83 9.10 -14.95
N PRO A 140 9.31 10.29 -15.36
CA PRO A 140 9.97 11.36 -14.57
C PRO A 140 9.01 12.47 -14.09
N LYS A 141 7.70 12.22 -14.01
CA LYS A 141 6.71 13.23 -13.61
C LYS A 141 6.80 13.54 -12.11
N ARG A 142 6.27 14.70 -11.72
CA ARG A 142 6.29 15.16 -10.33
C ARG A 142 5.42 14.26 -9.45
N ILE A 143 5.88 14.01 -8.25
CA ILE A 143 5.07 13.49 -7.14
C ILE A 143 5.06 14.48 -5.99
N ILE A 144 3.93 14.61 -5.31
CA ILE A 144 3.78 15.40 -4.09
C ILE A 144 3.43 14.42 -2.96
N VAL A 145 4.40 14.16 -2.09
CA VAL A 145 4.22 13.26 -0.95
C VAL A 145 3.66 14.04 0.22
N ARG A 146 2.55 13.58 0.77
CA ARG A 146 2.03 14.07 2.04
C ARG A 146 2.58 13.18 3.15
N LEU A 147 3.21 13.81 4.15
CA LEU A 147 3.61 13.14 5.37
C LEU A 147 2.38 12.57 6.11
N SER A 148 2.60 11.66 7.06
CA SER A 148 1.50 11.02 7.78
C SER A 148 0.54 12.05 8.38
N ASP A 149 -0.75 11.93 8.07
CA ASP A 149 -1.84 12.70 8.65
C ASP A 149 -2.78 11.78 9.45
N PHE A 150 -2.19 10.74 10.07
CA PHE A 150 -2.93 9.86 10.97
C PHE A 150 -3.42 10.61 12.20
N LYS A 151 -4.62 10.23 12.60
CA LYS A 151 -5.22 10.58 13.87
C LYS A 151 -4.68 9.68 14.97
N SER A 152 -4.77 10.12 16.21
CA SER A 152 -4.34 9.35 17.39
C SER A 152 -4.99 7.97 17.45
N ASN A 153 -6.29 7.86 17.11
CA ASN A 153 -6.98 6.57 17.09
C ASN A 153 -6.51 5.62 15.97
N GLU A 154 -6.03 6.16 14.84
CA GLU A 154 -5.44 5.35 13.76
C GLU A 154 -4.07 4.82 14.19
N TYR A 155 -3.24 5.66 14.81
CA TYR A 155 -1.97 5.22 15.41
C TYR A 155 -2.19 4.20 16.53
N LYS A 156 -3.23 4.37 17.35
CA LYS A 156 -3.60 3.49 18.45
C LYS A 156 -3.92 2.07 17.96
N SER A 157 -4.48 1.96 16.75
CA SER A 157 -4.83 0.69 16.12
C SER A 157 -3.62 -0.12 15.61
N LEU A 158 -2.44 0.50 15.51
CA LEU A 158 -1.20 -0.19 15.12
C LEU A 158 -0.69 -1.08 16.26
N VAL A 159 0.10 -2.09 15.92
CA VAL A 159 0.76 -2.94 16.91
C VAL A 159 1.62 -2.09 17.84
N GLY A 160 1.38 -2.19 19.14
CA GLY A 160 2.05 -1.41 20.18
C GLY A 160 1.63 0.08 20.26
N GLY A 161 0.54 0.49 19.59
CA GLY A 161 0.08 1.89 19.56
C GLY A 161 -0.65 2.35 20.82
N ASP A 162 -1.37 1.45 21.50
CA ASP A 162 -2.20 1.74 22.68
C ASP A 162 -1.46 2.49 23.81
N GLN A 163 -0.17 2.19 23.98
CA GLN A 163 0.68 2.78 25.02
C GLN A 163 1.13 4.21 24.73
N TYR A 164 1.04 4.65 23.47
CA TYR A 164 1.65 5.90 23.01
C TYR A 164 0.65 6.94 22.52
N GLU A 165 -0.63 6.58 22.36
CA GLU A 165 -1.63 7.48 21.82
C GLU A 165 -2.68 7.86 22.87
N PRO A 166 -2.93 9.17 23.07
CA PRO A 166 -3.95 9.62 24.01
C PRO A 166 -5.35 9.26 23.51
N ASP A 167 -6.27 9.05 24.46
CA ASP A 167 -7.70 8.98 24.17
C ASP A 167 -8.24 10.39 23.97
N GLU A 168 -8.70 10.66 22.75
CA GLU A 168 -9.28 11.95 22.38
C GLU A 168 -10.77 11.80 22.07
N GLU A 169 -11.58 12.67 22.66
CA GLU A 169 -13.03 12.75 22.37
C GLU A 169 -13.30 13.06 20.88
N ASN A 170 -12.44 13.87 20.25
CA ASN A 170 -12.56 14.19 18.83
C ASN A 170 -11.21 14.16 18.08
N PRO A 171 -10.83 13.00 17.53
CA PRO A 171 -9.56 12.83 16.80
C PRO A 171 -9.45 13.67 15.51
N MET A 172 -10.55 14.26 15.01
CA MET A 172 -10.49 15.08 13.78
C MET A 172 -9.76 16.41 14.01
N ILE A 173 -9.86 16.97 15.22
CA ILE A 173 -9.25 18.23 15.64
C ILE A 173 -8.19 18.04 16.72
N GLY A 174 -7.79 16.79 16.94
CA GLY A 174 -6.85 16.38 17.97
C GLY A 174 -5.38 16.34 17.50
N PHE A 175 -4.62 15.45 18.09
CA PHE A 175 -3.18 15.30 17.92
C PHE A 175 -2.81 14.65 16.58
N ARG A 176 -2.69 15.48 15.53
CA ARG A 176 -2.38 15.03 14.16
C ARG A 176 -1.62 16.06 13.33
N GLY A 177 -1.17 15.64 12.14
CA GLY A 177 -0.58 16.52 11.14
C GLY A 177 0.61 17.34 11.66
N CYS A 178 0.67 18.62 11.31
CA CYS A 178 1.78 19.50 11.73
C CYS A 178 1.88 19.63 13.25
N GLY A 179 0.76 19.64 13.97
CA GLY A 179 0.75 19.76 15.43
C GLY A 179 1.50 18.60 16.10
N ARG A 180 1.38 17.40 15.54
CA ARG A 180 2.11 16.22 15.99
C ARG A 180 3.61 16.34 15.78
N TYR A 181 4.05 16.82 14.62
CA TYR A 181 5.49 16.89 14.29
C TYR A 181 6.28 17.91 15.11
N THR A 182 5.61 18.92 15.66
CA THR A 182 6.23 19.98 16.47
C THR A 182 6.09 19.74 17.97
N ASP A 183 5.37 18.70 18.38
CA ASP A 183 5.11 18.47 19.80
C ASP A 183 6.29 17.75 20.46
N PRO A 184 6.75 18.18 21.65
CA PRO A 184 7.81 17.50 22.40
C PRO A 184 7.48 16.05 22.74
N PHE A 185 6.20 15.67 22.75
CA PHE A 185 5.79 14.28 22.87
C PHE A 185 6.23 13.45 21.67
N PHE A 186 6.41 14.03 20.49
CA PHE A 186 6.85 13.33 19.28
C PHE A 186 8.37 13.34 19.08
N GLU A 187 9.10 14.33 19.61
CA GLU A 187 10.58 14.37 19.65
C GLU A 187 11.18 13.31 20.59
#